data_AF-A0A9X3IW98-F1
#
_entry.id   AF-A0A9X3IW98-F1
#
_cell.length_a   1.000
_cell.length_b   1.000
_cell.length_c   1.000
_cell.angle_alpha   90.00
_cell.angle_beta   90.00
_cell.angle_gamma   90.00
#
_symmetry.space_group_name_H-M   'P 1'
#
loop_
_entity.id
_entity.type
_entity.pdbx_description
1 polymer ?
#
loop_
_entity_poly.entity_id
_entity_poly.type
_entity_poly.pdbx_seq_one_letter_code
_entity_poly.pdbx_strand_id
1 'polypeptide(L)'
;MRDRFVRGGIRIIRNYDGPDGGGRFDLWKLKRWDEMFLTTDRAVVEAKCAEQGFQVTWLPGQRLRLVSEHDALRAHPESGEPVWFNHVQVFHAASAAAELRRVHARQGDLRSLALSQFARLLIGARRRSTAADALPMHCTYRDGREIDAADLEHLRDIIWRHMVVFPWRAGDIVAIDNFSVSHGRLPYRGPRQVVVAWA
;
A
#
# COMPACT_ATOMS: atom_id res chain seq x y z
N MET A 1 -14.44 -10.50 10.67
CA MET A 1 -13.49 -9.55 10.08
C MET A 1 -13.96 -8.09 10.23
N ARG A 2 -15.04 -7.66 9.56
CA ARG A 2 -15.48 -6.25 9.47
C ARG A 2 -15.48 -5.50 10.81
N ASP A 3 -16.14 -6.03 11.83
CA ASP A 3 -16.27 -5.35 13.14
C ASP A 3 -14.94 -5.16 13.87
N ARG A 4 -13.93 -5.99 13.58
CA ARG A 4 -12.58 -5.80 14.13
C ARG A 4 -11.91 -4.59 13.51
N PHE A 5 -12.01 -4.42 12.18
CA PHE A 5 -11.49 -3.24 11.49
C PHE A 5 -12.24 -1.97 11.87
N VAL A 6 -13.57 -2.01 11.96
CA VAL A 6 -14.38 -0.84 12.34
C VAL A 6 -14.03 -0.37 13.74
N ARG A 7 -13.91 -1.27 14.72
CA ARG A 7 -13.55 -0.90 16.09
C ARG A 7 -12.07 -0.57 16.27
N GLY A 8 -11.19 -1.30 15.58
CA GLY A 8 -9.75 -1.17 15.74
C GLY A 8 -9.13 -0.04 14.94
N GLY A 9 -9.82 0.48 13.92
CA GLY A 9 -9.24 1.42 12.97
C GLY A 9 -8.04 0.82 12.23
N ILE A 10 -7.34 1.66 11.48
CA ILE A 10 -6.15 1.27 10.72
C ILE A 10 -5.03 2.24 11.04
N ARG A 11 -3.83 1.71 11.24
CA ARG A 11 -2.59 2.46 11.34
C ARG A 11 -1.63 1.98 10.27
N ILE A 12 -1.07 2.91 9.50
CA ILE A 12 -0.17 2.64 8.38
C ILE A 12 1.17 3.30 8.68
N ILE A 13 2.24 2.50 8.69
CA ILE A 13 3.61 2.95 8.90
C ILE A 13 4.33 2.89 7.56
N ARG A 14 5.01 3.98 7.18
CA ARG A 14 5.83 4.07 5.97
C ARG A 14 7.18 4.68 6.31
N ASN A 15 8.25 3.94 6.04
CA ASN A 15 9.63 4.35 6.31
C ASN A 15 10.35 4.65 5.00
N TYR A 16 10.54 5.93 4.71
CA TYR A 16 11.19 6.46 3.50
C TYR A 16 12.68 6.70 3.73
N ASP A 17 13.44 6.54 2.66
CA ASP A 17 14.88 6.85 2.67
C ASP A 17 15.13 8.35 2.52
N GLY A 18 16.26 8.79 3.08
CA GLY A 18 16.72 10.16 2.98
C GLY A 18 17.39 10.50 1.65
N PRO A 19 17.78 11.77 1.44
CA PRO A 19 18.45 12.22 0.22
C PRO A 19 19.73 11.45 -0.11
N ASP A 20 20.46 11.03 0.92
CA ASP A 20 21.72 10.27 0.78
C ASP A 20 21.52 8.75 0.84
N GLY A 21 20.27 8.30 0.88
CA GLY A 21 19.89 6.92 1.17
C GLY A 21 19.51 6.07 -0.05
N GLY A 22 19.63 4.75 0.13
CA GLY A 22 19.08 3.73 -0.76
C GLY A 22 20.00 3.35 -1.92
N GLY A 23 20.63 2.18 -1.81
CA GLY A 23 21.47 1.60 -2.86
C GLY A 23 20.66 1.09 -4.06
N ARG A 24 21.31 1.01 -5.24
CA ARG A 24 20.69 0.53 -6.50
C ARG A 24 20.08 -0.88 -6.41
N PHE A 25 20.57 -1.70 -5.48
CA PHE A 25 20.14 -3.09 -5.29
C PHE A 25 19.37 -3.32 -3.99
N ASP A 26 18.96 -2.25 -3.29
CA ASP A 26 18.18 -2.39 -2.07
C ASP A 26 16.72 -2.73 -2.40
N LEU A 27 16.35 -3.99 -2.14
CA LEU A 27 15.00 -4.52 -2.36
C LEU A 27 13.96 -3.97 -1.38
N TRP A 28 14.38 -3.23 -0.36
CA TRP A 28 13.52 -2.64 0.68
C TRP A 28 13.40 -1.13 0.54
N LYS A 29 14.07 -0.54 -0.45
CA LYS A 29 14.07 0.89 -0.74
C LYS A 29 12.67 1.35 -1.14
N LEU A 30 12.16 2.36 -0.42
CA LEU A 30 11.02 3.15 -0.89
C LEU A 30 11.52 4.38 -1.65
N LYS A 31 10.57 5.14 -2.22
CA LYS A 31 10.85 6.46 -2.77
C LYS A 31 11.56 7.32 -1.72
N ARG A 32 12.51 8.16 -2.14
CA ARG A 32 13.10 9.13 -1.22
C ARG A 32 12.06 10.18 -0.83
N TRP A 33 12.08 10.62 0.42
CA TRP A 33 11.08 11.59 0.88
C TRP A 33 11.26 12.95 0.21
N ASP A 34 12.48 13.36 -0.14
CA ASP A 34 12.73 14.65 -0.78
C ASP A 34 12.17 14.69 -2.21
N GLU A 35 12.25 13.58 -2.95
CA GLU A 35 11.59 13.42 -4.24
C GLU A 35 10.06 13.32 -4.13
N MET A 36 9.55 12.93 -2.96
CA MET A 36 8.11 12.84 -2.69
C MET A 36 7.52 14.20 -2.32
N PHE A 37 8.19 14.95 -1.44
CA PHE A 37 7.73 16.26 -0.96
C PHE A 37 8.23 17.42 -1.82
N LEU A 38 9.14 17.16 -2.76
CA LEU A 38 9.81 18.12 -3.64
C LEU A 38 10.54 19.21 -2.84
N THR A 39 11.18 18.80 -1.75
CA THR A 39 11.96 19.68 -0.85
C THR A 39 12.90 18.86 0.01
N THR A 40 13.99 19.47 0.46
CA THR A 40 14.89 18.91 1.49
C THR A 40 14.69 19.57 2.85
N ASP A 41 13.76 20.52 2.97
CA ASP A 41 13.46 21.21 4.23
C ASP A 41 12.49 20.39 5.09
N ARG A 42 12.98 19.99 6.28
CA ARG A 42 12.21 19.18 7.25
C ARG A 42 11.00 19.92 7.80
N ALA A 43 11.09 21.23 8.01
CA ALA A 43 9.99 22.02 8.55
C ALA A 43 8.83 22.09 7.54
N VAL A 44 9.15 22.19 6.24
CA VAL A 44 8.14 22.14 5.17
C VAL A 44 7.47 20.76 5.11
N VAL A 45 8.24 19.68 5.28
CA VAL A 45 7.69 18.31 5.35
C VAL A 45 6.75 18.16 6.54
N GLU A 46 7.18 18.60 7.73
CA GLU A 46 6.38 18.54 8.96
C GLU A 46 5.07 19.32 8.81
N ALA A 47 5.11 20.53 8.25
CA ALA A 47 3.91 21.34 8.01
C ALA A 47 2.92 20.65 7.06
N LYS A 48 3.41 20.13 5.92
CA LYS A 48 2.57 19.38 4.95
C LYS A 48 1.99 18.11 5.58
N CYS A 49 2.77 17.42 6.40
CA CYS A 49 2.31 16.23 7.11
C CYS A 49 1.25 16.56 8.15
N ALA A 50 1.43 17.63 8.93
CA ALA A 50 0.48 18.06 9.94
C ALA A 50 -0.89 18.43 9.33
N GLU A 51 -0.90 19.12 8.19
CA GLU A 51 -2.13 19.46 7.45
C GLU A 51 -2.95 18.22 7.07
N GLN A 52 -2.26 17.13 6.74
CA GLN A 52 -2.87 15.87 6.32
C GLN A 52 -3.02 14.85 7.46
N GLY A 53 -2.69 15.22 8.70
CA GLY A 53 -2.80 14.35 9.87
C GLY A 53 -1.77 13.22 9.95
N PHE A 54 -0.62 13.36 9.28
CA PHE A 54 0.50 12.42 9.42
C PHE A 54 1.35 12.74 10.64
N GLN A 55 1.67 11.70 11.42
CA GLN A 55 2.69 11.78 12.46
C GLN A 55 4.07 11.57 11.81
N VAL A 56 4.99 12.50 12.10
CA VAL A 56 6.35 12.51 11.54
C VAL A 56 7.34 12.03 12.59
N THR A 57 8.29 11.19 12.17
CA THR A 57 9.46 10.86 12.99
C THR A 57 10.70 10.78 12.12
N TRP A 58 11.69 11.61 12.42
CA TRP A 58 12.99 11.56 11.77
C TRP A 58 13.85 10.45 12.36
N LEU A 59 14.38 9.60 11.48
CA LEU A 59 15.20 8.45 11.84
C LEU A 59 16.68 8.71 11.48
N PRO A 60 17.64 7.94 12.03
CA PRO A 60 19.04 8.03 11.62
C PRO A 60 19.23 7.90 10.11
N GLY A 61 20.26 8.56 9.58
CA GLY A 61 20.55 8.58 8.13
C GLY A 61 19.58 9.43 7.31
N GLN A 62 19.01 10.47 7.93
CA GLN A 62 18.03 11.37 7.30
C GLN A 62 16.77 10.66 6.78
N ARG A 63 16.43 9.50 7.35
CA ARG A 63 15.25 8.73 6.98
C ARG A 63 14.00 9.33 7.62
N LEU A 64 12.86 9.09 7.00
CA LEU A 64 11.57 9.65 7.43
C LEU A 64 10.58 8.53 7.67
N ARG A 65 10.02 8.45 8.88
CA ARG A 65 8.86 7.64 9.19
C ARG A 65 7.62 8.51 9.17
N LEU A 66 6.64 8.10 8.38
CA LEU A 66 5.28 8.63 8.41
C LEU A 66 4.34 7.58 8.99
N VAL A 67 3.56 7.98 9.99
CA VAL A 67 2.47 7.16 10.53
C VAL A 67 1.16 7.89 10.26
N SER A 68 0.18 7.17 9.72
CA SER A 68 -1.19 7.67 9.58
C SER A 68 -2.20 6.73 10.19
N GLU A 69 -3.25 7.31 10.75
CA GLU A 69 -4.31 6.60 11.41
C GLU A 69 -5.65 7.02 10.83
N HIS A 70 -6.45 6.03 10.43
CA HIS A 70 -7.71 6.25 9.75
C HIS A 70 -8.77 5.28 10.27
N ASP A 71 -10.03 5.62 10.08
CA ASP A 71 -11.10 4.65 10.21
C ASP A 71 -11.03 3.65 9.05
N ALA A 72 -11.47 2.42 9.29
CA ALA A 72 -11.45 1.40 8.25
C ALA A 72 -12.46 1.66 7.13
N LEU A 73 -13.57 2.32 7.47
CA LEU A 73 -14.64 2.68 6.57
C LEU A 73 -14.77 4.20 6.53
N ARG A 74 -15.09 4.73 5.36
CA ARG A 74 -15.43 6.13 5.15
C ARG A 74 -16.83 6.22 4.55
N ALA A 75 -17.64 7.17 5.00
CA ALA A 75 -18.92 7.44 4.34
C ALA A 75 -18.67 8.09 2.97
N HIS A 76 -19.36 7.61 1.95
CA HIS A 76 -19.41 8.27 0.65
C HIS A 76 -20.04 9.66 0.81
N PRO A 77 -19.46 10.74 0.25
CA PRO A 77 -19.90 12.11 0.51
C PRO A 77 -21.34 12.41 0.06
N GLU A 78 -21.82 11.76 -1.01
CA GLU A 78 -23.19 11.94 -1.51
C GLU A 78 -24.19 10.92 -0.95
N SER A 79 -23.96 9.61 -1.17
CA SER A 79 -24.88 8.55 -0.73
C SER A 79 -24.84 8.25 0.77
N GLY A 80 -23.77 8.62 1.49
CA GLY A 80 -23.56 8.27 2.89
C GLY A 80 -23.19 6.80 3.14
N GLU A 81 -23.09 5.98 2.08
CA GLU A 81 -22.79 4.55 2.22
C GLU A 81 -21.39 4.31 2.78
N PRO A 82 -21.19 3.31 3.66
CA PRO A 82 -19.88 3.01 4.20
C PRO A 82 -19.01 2.28 3.16
N VAL A 83 -17.91 2.91 2.75
CA VAL A 83 -16.96 2.40 1.76
C VAL A 83 -15.65 1.97 2.41
N TRP A 84 -15.08 0.86 1.94
CA TRP A 84 -13.70 0.47 2.25
C TRP A 84 -12.70 1.38 1.52
N PHE A 85 -12.31 2.48 2.16
CA PHE A 85 -11.43 3.49 1.59
C PHE A 85 -10.06 3.52 2.30
N ASN A 86 -9.25 2.49 2.08
CA ASN A 86 -7.91 2.40 2.66
C ASN A 86 -6.99 1.45 1.86
N HIS A 87 -5.72 1.39 2.30
CA HIS A 87 -4.65 0.67 1.60
C HIS A 87 -4.08 -0.52 2.39
N VAL A 88 -4.84 -1.13 3.32
CA VAL A 88 -4.34 -2.28 4.11
C VAL A 88 -3.83 -3.41 3.22
N GLN A 89 -4.58 -3.75 2.17
CA GLN A 89 -4.21 -4.76 1.18
C GLN A 89 -2.94 -4.40 0.39
N VAL A 90 -2.55 -3.12 0.33
CA VAL A 90 -1.37 -2.68 -0.43
C VAL A 90 -0.15 -2.55 0.47
N PHE A 91 -0.29 -1.91 1.63
CA PHE A 91 0.85 -1.52 2.47
C PHE A 91 1.19 -2.53 3.57
N HIS A 92 0.35 -3.53 3.82
CA HIS A 92 0.72 -4.59 4.76
C HIS A 92 1.90 -5.41 4.21
N ALA A 93 2.90 -5.71 5.04
CA ALA A 93 4.15 -6.33 4.56
C ALA A 93 3.98 -7.73 3.93
N ALA A 94 2.89 -8.46 4.21
CA ALA A 94 2.59 -9.74 3.55
C ALA A 94 1.98 -9.59 2.13
N SER A 95 1.62 -8.38 1.71
CA SER A 95 0.83 -8.17 0.48
C SER A 95 1.58 -8.55 -0.79
N ALA A 96 2.87 -8.23 -0.92
CA ALA A 96 3.64 -8.52 -2.13
C ALA A 96 3.57 -10.02 -2.52
N ALA A 97 3.84 -10.91 -1.58
CA ALA A 97 3.77 -12.36 -1.82
C ALA A 97 2.31 -12.82 -2.06
N ALA A 98 1.35 -12.31 -1.29
CA ALA A 98 -0.04 -12.72 -1.40
C ALA A 98 -0.69 -12.31 -2.73
N GLU A 99 -0.37 -11.11 -3.23
CA GLU A 99 -0.89 -10.59 -4.50
C GLU A 99 -0.23 -11.32 -5.69
N LEU A 100 1.08 -11.55 -5.67
CA LEU A 100 1.78 -12.27 -6.74
C LEU A 100 1.27 -13.71 -6.92
N ARG A 101 0.91 -14.39 -5.83
CA ARG A 101 0.26 -15.71 -5.90
C ARG A 101 -1.10 -15.64 -6.61
N ARG A 102 -1.89 -14.60 -6.38
CA ARG A 102 -3.19 -14.40 -7.03
C ARG A 102 -3.05 -13.99 -8.49
N VAL A 103 -2.04 -13.18 -8.81
CA VAL A 103 -1.66 -12.88 -10.20
C VAL A 103 -1.32 -14.18 -10.94
N HIS A 104 -0.49 -15.05 -10.34
CA HIS A 104 -0.19 -16.36 -10.93
C HIS A 104 -1.45 -17.19 -11.14
N ALA A 105 -2.33 -17.30 -10.13
CA ALA A 105 -3.58 -18.06 -10.26
C ALA A 105 -4.48 -17.54 -11.39
N ARG A 106 -4.43 -16.23 -11.69
CA ARG A 106 -5.19 -15.61 -12.77
C ARG A 106 -4.52 -15.72 -14.14
N GLN A 107 -3.20 -15.49 -14.23
CA GLN A 107 -2.47 -15.38 -15.50
C GLN A 107 -1.77 -16.69 -15.92
N GLY A 108 -1.63 -17.64 -15.01
CA GLY A 108 -0.93 -18.92 -15.24
C GLY A 108 0.59 -18.81 -15.36
N ASP A 109 1.19 -17.65 -15.08
CA ASP A 109 2.60 -17.42 -15.37
C ASP A 109 3.51 -17.88 -14.21
N LEU A 110 4.51 -18.72 -14.53
CA LEU A 110 5.44 -19.25 -13.51
C LEU A 110 6.34 -18.18 -12.88
N ARG A 111 6.53 -17.04 -13.55
CA ARG A 111 7.34 -15.93 -13.04
C ARG A 111 6.69 -15.32 -11.80
N SER A 112 5.39 -15.05 -11.82
CA SER A 112 4.64 -14.55 -10.66
C SER A 112 4.67 -15.54 -9.49
N LEU A 113 4.60 -16.85 -9.77
CA LEU A 113 4.75 -17.87 -8.73
C LEU A 113 6.16 -17.84 -8.11
N ALA A 114 7.20 -17.82 -8.93
CA ALA A 114 8.59 -17.75 -8.47
C ALA A 114 8.84 -16.49 -7.63
N LEU A 115 8.37 -15.32 -8.10
CA LEU A 115 8.47 -14.05 -7.37
C LEU A 115 7.66 -14.07 -6.07
N SER A 116 6.49 -14.70 -6.05
CA SER A 116 5.69 -14.88 -4.83
C SER A 116 6.46 -15.67 -3.78
N GLN A 117 7.04 -16.82 -4.16
CA GLN A 117 7.80 -17.66 -3.24
C GLN A 117 9.06 -16.94 -2.73
N PHE A 118 9.77 -16.26 -3.62
CA PHE A 118 10.93 -15.44 -3.27
C PHE A 118 10.57 -14.32 -2.29
N ALA A 119 9.52 -13.55 -2.58
CA ALA A 119 9.04 -12.49 -1.69
C ALA A 119 8.63 -13.04 -0.32
N ARG A 120 7.92 -14.17 -0.28
CA ARG A 120 7.52 -14.83 0.97
C ARG A 120 8.72 -15.20 1.84
N LEU A 121 9.77 -15.76 1.23
CA LEU A 121 10.99 -16.13 1.94
C LEU A 121 11.74 -14.89 2.43
N LEU A 122 11.92 -13.88 1.60
CA LEU A 122 12.60 -12.63 1.98
C LEU A 122 11.88 -11.90 3.11
N ILE A 123 10.56 -11.73 3.00
CA ILE A 123 9.74 -11.06 4.02
C ILE A 123 9.77 -11.88 5.33
N GLY A 124 9.65 -13.21 5.23
CA GLY A 124 9.74 -14.10 6.38
C GLY A 124 11.09 -14.01 7.09
N ALA A 125 12.20 -13.97 6.35
CA ALA A 125 13.53 -13.79 6.91
C ALA A 125 13.69 -12.39 7.55
N ARG A 126 13.24 -11.34 6.86
CA ARG A 126 13.33 -9.95 7.36
C ARG A 126 12.55 -9.75 8.66
N ARG A 127 11.35 -10.31 8.76
CA ARG A 127 10.49 -10.23 9.96
C ARG A 127 11.10 -10.90 11.20
N ARG A 128 12.07 -11.81 11.05
CA ARG A 128 12.76 -12.43 12.19
C ARG A 128 13.80 -11.52 12.84
N SER A 129 14.36 -10.57 12.08
CA SER A 129 15.45 -9.69 12.53
C SER A 129 15.08 -8.22 12.57
N THR A 130 13.89 -7.86 12.07
CA THR A 130 13.43 -6.47 11.95
C THR A 130 12.07 -6.33 12.62
N ALA A 131 11.96 -5.36 13.53
CA ALA A 131 10.69 -5.00 14.14
C ALA A 131 9.67 -4.56 13.06
N ALA A 132 8.38 -4.82 13.32
CA ALA A 132 7.33 -4.58 12.34
C ALA A 132 7.24 -3.11 11.89
N ASP A 133 7.48 -2.18 12.81
CA ASP A 133 7.49 -0.73 12.55
C ASP A 133 8.73 -0.25 11.78
N ALA A 134 9.78 -1.07 11.69
CA ALA A 134 11.01 -0.79 10.94
C ALA A 134 10.98 -1.36 9.51
N LEU A 135 9.93 -2.11 9.15
CA LEU A 135 9.70 -2.53 7.77
C LEU A 135 9.37 -1.32 6.88
N PRO A 136 9.67 -1.36 5.57
CA PRO A 136 9.41 -0.23 4.68
C PRO A 136 7.96 0.25 4.74
N MET A 137 7.02 -0.70 4.71
CA MET A 137 5.60 -0.43 4.89
C MET A 137 4.99 -1.53 5.75
N HIS A 138 4.11 -1.16 6.66
CA HIS A 138 3.33 -2.12 7.44
C HIS A 138 2.02 -1.51 7.93
N CYS A 139 1.02 -2.36 8.16
CA CYS A 139 -0.29 -1.95 8.66
C CYS A 139 -0.64 -2.71 9.94
N THR A 140 -1.16 -2.00 10.93
CA THR A 140 -1.67 -2.55 12.20
C THR A 140 -3.07 -1.98 12.47
N TYR A 141 -3.72 -2.46 13.52
CA TYR A 141 -4.81 -1.69 14.14
C TYR A 141 -4.28 -0.39 14.74
N ARG A 142 -5.17 0.56 15.05
CA ARG A 142 -4.80 1.88 15.60
C ARG A 142 -4.03 1.78 16.92
N ASP A 143 -4.40 0.80 17.75
CA ASP A 143 -3.72 0.49 19.01
C ASP A 143 -2.37 -0.23 18.84
N GLY A 144 -1.91 -0.44 17.60
CA GLY A 144 -0.64 -1.10 17.29
C GLY A 144 -0.70 -2.63 17.28
N ARG A 145 -1.83 -3.25 17.62
CA ARG A 145 -1.97 -4.71 17.47
C ARG A 145 -1.90 -5.13 16.01
N GLU A 146 -1.24 -6.25 15.77
CA GLU A 146 -1.17 -6.85 14.44
C GLU A 146 -2.54 -7.23 13.89
N ILE A 147 -2.71 -7.08 12.59
CA ILE A 147 -3.90 -7.55 11.88
C ILE A 147 -3.72 -9.05 11.62
N ASP A 148 -4.74 -9.85 11.97
CA ASP A 148 -4.71 -11.30 11.79
C ASP A 148 -4.47 -11.67 10.31
N ALA A 149 -3.62 -12.67 10.07
CA ALA A 149 -3.34 -13.16 8.74
C ALA A 149 -4.58 -13.68 8.01
N ALA A 150 -5.52 -14.31 8.72
CA ALA A 150 -6.79 -14.78 8.19
C ALA A 150 -7.70 -13.62 7.77
N ASP A 151 -7.70 -12.51 8.53
CA ASP A 151 -8.45 -11.31 8.15
C ASP A 151 -7.88 -10.66 6.89
N LEU A 152 -6.55 -10.56 6.78
CA LEU A 152 -5.89 -10.04 5.58
C LEU A 152 -6.15 -10.91 4.35
N GLU A 153 -6.13 -12.23 4.52
CA GLU A 153 -6.40 -13.16 3.42
C GLU A 153 -7.87 -13.08 2.97
N HIS A 154 -8.81 -13.02 3.92
CA HIS A 154 -10.22 -12.84 3.64
C HIS A 154 -10.50 -11.50 2.94
N LEU A 155 -9.84 -10.41 3.37
CA LEU A 155 -9.94 -9.11 2.71
C LEU A 155 -9.48 -9.19 1.24
N ARG A 156 -8.33 -9.82 0.98
CA ARG A 156 -7.82 -10.00 -0.37
C ARG A 156 -8.76 -10.85 -1.23
N ASP A 157 -9.34 -11.91 -0.66
CA ASP A 157 -10.32 -12.74 -1.37
C ASP A 157 -11.55 -11.95 -1.78
N ILE A 158 -12.08 -11.08 -0.91
CA ILE A 158 -13.19 -10.19 -1.24
C ILE A 158 -12.78 -9.25 -2.37
N ILE A 159 -11.63 -8.58 -2.25
CA ILE A 159 -11.15 -7.64 -3.28
C ILE A 159 -11.03 -8.35 -4.63
N TRP A 160 -10.38 -9.52 -4.69
CA TRP A 160 -10.20 -10.25 -5.95
C TRP A 160 -11.49 -10.82 -6.52
N ARG A 161 -12.43 -11.25 -5.67
CA ARG A 161 -13.75 -11.73 -6.10
C ARG A 161 -14.58 -10.64 -6.75
N HIS A 162 -14.48 -9.41 -6.25
CA HIS A 162 -15.25 -8.27 -6.72
C HIS A 162 -14.48 -7.38 -7.71
N MET A 163 -13.25 -7.75 -8.07
CA MET A 163 -12.43 -7.01 -9.02
C MET A 163 -12.91 -7.24 -10.46
N VAL A 164 -13.19 -6.15 -11.17
CA VAL A 164 -13.41 -6.17 -12.60
C VAL A 164 -12.09 -5.93 -13.32
N VAL A 165 -11.70 -6.87 -14.17
CA VAL A 165 -10.47 -6.80 -14.97
C VAL A 165 -10.83 -6.97 -16.43
N PHE A 166 -10.58 -5.94 -17.22
CA PHE A 166 -10.81 -5.94 -18.67
C PHE A 166 -9.51 -5.57 -19.42
N PRO A 167 -9.32 -6.11 -20.64
CA PRO A 167 -8.23 -5.70 -21.50
C PRO A 167 -8.52 -4.31 -22.08
N TRP A 168 -7.55 -3.41 -21.97
CA TRP A 168 -7.63 -2.09 -22.59
C TRP A 168 -7.52 -2.16 -24.11
N ARG A 169 -8.31 -1.36 -24.81
CA ARG A 169 -8.18 -1.05 -26.23
C ARG A 169 -7.89 0.44 -26.41
N ALA A 170 -7.23 0.78 -27.51
CA ALA A 170 -6.98 2.18 -27.84
C ALA A 170 -8.32 2.91 -28.03
N GLY A 171 -8.47 4.07 -27.37
CA GLY A 171 -9.72 4.84 -27.37
C GLY A 171 -10.68 4.52 -26.23
N ASP A 172 -10.44 3.46 -25.44
CA ASP A 172 -11.25 3.20 -24.25
C ASP A 172 -11.10 4.34 -23.23
N ILE A 173 -12.22 4.72 -22.61
CA ILE A 173 -12.27 5.67 -21.51
C ILE A 173 -12.96 4.99 -20.34
N VAL A 174 -12.35 5.08 -19.16
CA VAL A 174 -12.96 4.65 -17.91
C VAL A 174 -13.02 5.86 -16.99
N ALA A 175 -14.24 6.18 -16.56
CA ALA A 175 -14.49 7.09 -15.45
C ALA A 175 -14.79 6.25 -14.21
N ILE A 176 -14.22 6.62 -13.08
CA ILE A 176 -14.50 6.00 -11.78
C ILE A 176 -14.87 7.08 -10.79
N ASP A 177 -15.82 6.78 -9.91
CA ASP A 177 -15.99 7.55 -8.69
C ASP A 177 -14.88 7.13 -7.71
N ASN A 178 -13.96 8.05 -7.44
CA ASN A 178 -12.83 7.78 -6.55
C ASN A 178 -13.27 7.66 -5.08
N PHE A 179 -14.51 7.99 -4.69
CA PHE A 179 -15.00 7.76 -3.33
C PHE A 179 -15.46 6.32 -3.10
N SER A 180 -15.99 5.64 -4.12
CA SER A 180 -16.51 4.27 -4.02
C SER A 180 -15.65 3.19 -4.68
N VAL A 181 -14.75 3.55 -5.61
CA VAL A 181 -14.02 2.58 -6.44
C VAL A 181 -12.51 2.59 -6.19
N SER A 182 -11.99 1.45 -5.72
CA SER A 182 -10.54 1.17 -5.75
C SER A 182 -10.12 0.71 -7.14
N HIS A 183 -8.95 1.14 -7.59
CA HIS A 183 -8.41 0.77 -8.90
C HIS A 183 -6.92 0.39 -8.81
N GLY A 184 -6.45 -0.34 -9.81
CA GLY A 184 -5.09 -0.85 -9.84
C GLY A 184 -4.74 -1.44 -11.19
N ARG A 185 -3.61 -2.15 -11.25
CA ARG A 185 -3.08 -2.68 -12.51
C ARG A 185 -2.39 -4.02 -12.30
N LEU A 186 -2.73 -5.00 -13.15
CA LEU A 186 -1.99 -6.25 -13.23
C LEU A 186 -0.61 -6.07 -13.91
N PRO A 187 0.36 -6.97 -13.64
CA PRO A 187 1.59 -7.02 -14.41
C PRO A 187 1.31 -7.14 -15.92
N TYR A 188 2.08 -6.41 -16.73
CA TYR A 188 1.96 -6.40 -18.20
C TYR A 188 3.36 -6.42 -18.85
N ARG A 189 3.40 -6.63 -20.17
CA ARG A 189 4.61 -6.59 -20.99
C ARG A 189 4.39 -5.71 -22.21
N GLY A 190 5.48 -5.17 -22.77
CA GLY A 190 5.45 -4.32 -23.96
C GLY A 190 5.08 -2.85 -23.67
N PRO A 191 5.11 -2.00 -24.70
CA PRO A 191 4.75 -0.59 -24.58
C PRO A 191 3.27 -0.45 -24.23
N ARG A 192 2.97 0.47 -23.30
CA ARG A 192 1.61 0.80 -22.87
C ARG A 192 1.57 2.27 -22.45
N GLN A 193 0.57 2.99 -22.94
CA GLN A 193 0.28 4.36 -22.52
C GLN A 193 -1.16 4.45 -22.03
N VAL A 194 -1.34 5.00 -20.83
CA VAL A 194 -2.64 5.34 -20.24
C VAL A 194 -2.49 6.75 -19.69
N VAL A 195 -3.40 7.64 -20.07
CA VAL A 195 -3.46 9.02 -19.56
C VAL A 195 -4.56 9.13 -18.50
N VAL A 196 -4.37 10.00 -17.52
CA VAL A 196 -5.27 10.22 -16.39
C VAL A 196 -5.51 11.71 -16.22
N ALA A 197 -6.74 12.06 -15.87
CA ALA A 197 -7.14 13.38 -15.40
C ALA A 197 -7.96 13.21 -14.11
N TRP A 198 -8.00 14.28 -13.31
CA TRP A 198 -8.78 14.36 -12.08
C TRP A 198 -9.82 15.47 -12.24
N ALA A 199 -11.02 15.25 -11.71
CA ALA A 199 -12.11 16.20 -11.66
C ALA A 199 -12.58 16.36 -10.21
#